data_AF-A0AAU4VM12-F1
#
_entry.id   AF-A0AAU4VM12-F1
#
_cell.length_a   1.000
_cell.length_b   1.000
_cell.length_c   1.000
_cell.angle_alpha   90.00
_cell.angle_beta   90.00
_cell.angle_gamma   90.00
#
_symmetry.space_group_name_H-M   'P 1'
#
loop_
_entity.id
_entity.type
_entity.pdbx_description
1 polymer ?
#
loop_
_entity_poly.entity_id
_entity_poly.type
_entity_poly.pdbx_seq_one_letter_code
_entity_poly.pdbx_strand_id
1 'polypeptide(L)'
;MSLRGPGVSVSVSVSVSVNGARTAADGTAVPLSPQELVESALGAVAAGAGEVLVHPRTPCGRESLSPRVVGPVLEALRGTGVSVPLSVSVGIAAEPDPAGRLERVRSWTVLPDRAVVHFAEPGAEELAEALLARGVGVDAVVPLGGGAGTGTGPEPWTEWGPGLASEREPEARPDRQPEPLARFLAWPVRDPARLRLALELAAADPALVAGLRWLPPVPLLLFGRDAAAWPVLRLAARCGAAARTGVGDVLHLPDGRAARSNAELVAAAREVVAAQGAATAWSR
;
A
#
# COMPACT_ATOMS: atom_id res chain seq x y z
N MET A 1 5.16 5.10 -23.02
CA MET A 1 4.70 3.88 -23.71
C MET A 1 3.92 3.05 -22.70
N SER A 2 2.65 2.79 -22.95
CA SER A 2 1.70 2.16 -22.00
C SER A 2 2.11 0.72 -21.67
N LEU A 3 1.93 0.27 -20.42
CA LEU A 3 2.13 -1.13 -20.02
C LEU A 3 1.06 -2.09 -20.60
N ARG A 4 0.13 -1.61 -21.43
CA ARG A 4 -0.91 -2.39 -22.11
C ARG A 4 -1.12 -1.91 -23.55
N GLY A 5 -1.56 -2.83 -24.42
CA GLY A 5 -1.72 -2.65 -25.87
C GLY A 5 -2.59 -1.45 -26.30
N PRO A 6 -2.53 -1.04 -27.59
CA PRO A 6 -3.14 0.20 -28.07
C PRO A 6 -4.67 0.11 -28.09
N GLY A 7 -5.37 1.08 -27.51
CA GLY A 7 -6.78 1.38 -27.84
C GLY A 7 -7.77 1.62 -26.69
N VAL A 8 -7.46 1.30 -25.44
CA VAL A 8 -8.39 1.53 -24.31
C VAL A 8 -7.88 2.69 -23.46
N SER A 9 -8.66 3.77 -23.36
CA SER A 9 -8.45 4.81 -22.34
C SER A 9 -8.83 4.23 -20.98
N VAL A 10 -7.86 3.62 -20.30
CA VAL A 10 -8.06 3.11 -18.94
C VAL A 10 -7.72 4.24 -17.98
N SER A 11 -8.72 4.78 -17.29
CA SER A 11 -8.48 5.73 -16.22
C SER A 11 -7.72 5.03 -15.09
N VAL A 12 -6.57 5.58 -14.69
CA VAL A 12 -5.84 5.09 -13.51
C VAL A 12 -6.73 5.22 -12.27
N SER A 13 -6.97 4.10 -11.60
CA SER A 13 -7.69 4.07 -10.32
C SER A 13 -6.82 4.60 -9.20
N VAL A 14 -7.40 5.40 -8.31
CA VAL A 14 -6.74 5.93 -7.11
C VAL A 14 -7.39 5.29 -5.89
N SER A 15 -6.62 4.59 -5.06
CA SER A 15 -7.06 4.14 -3.74
C SER A 15 -6.56 5.08 -2.65
N VAL A 16 -7.24 5.07 -1.50
CA VAL A 16 -6.90 5.91 -0.35
C VAL A 16 -6.47 5.07 0.85
N SER A 17 -5.31 5.38 1.45
CA SER A 17 -4.87 4.88 2.75
C SER A 17 -5.27 5.89 3.83
N VAL A 18 -6.36 5.62 4.54
CA VAL A 18 -7.02 6.67 5.33
C VAL A 18 -6.32 7.02 6.63
N ASN A 19 -5.51 6.12 7.20
CA ASN A 19 -4.82 6.36 8.47
C ASN A 19 -3.42 5.73 8.52
N GLY A 20 -3.21 4.55 7.95
CA GLY A 20 -1.88 3.92 7.90
C GLY A 20 -1.29 3.71 9.30
N ALA A 21 0.03 3.82 9.40
CA ALA A 21 0.77 3.77 10.67
C ALA A 21 0.71 5.09 11.49
N ARG A 22 -0.01 6.10 11.02
CA ARG A 22 -0.05 7.44 11.65
C ARG A 22 -0.74 7.42 13.01
N THR A 23 -0.43 8.43 13.80
CA THR A 23 -0.90 8.66 15.16
C THR A 23 -1.45 10.07 15.30
N ALA A 24 -1.98 10.42 16.48
CA ALA A 24 -2.44 11.79 16.76
C ALA A 24 -1.32 12.84 16.65
N ALA A 25 -0.05 12.42 16.79
CA ALA A 25 1.10 13.31 16.66
C ALA A 25 1.36 13.74 15.20
N ASP A 26 0.83 13.00 14.23
CA ASP A 26 0.98 13.29 12.80
C ASP A 26 0.00 14.38 12.29
N GLY A 27 -0.93 14.82 13.14
CA GLY A 27 -1.82 15.95 12.87
C GLY A 27 -3.32 15.61 12.86
N THR A 28 -4.15 16.65 12.85
CA THR A 28 -5.62 16.54 12.98
C THR A 28 -6.31 15.92 11.77
N ALA A 29 -5.61 15.81 10.64
CA ALA A 29 -6.14 15.16 9.43
C ALA A 29 -6.14 13.63 9.52
N VAL A 30 -5.50 13.03 10.53
CA VAL A 30 -5.41 11.58 10.71
C VAL A 30 -6.64 11.07 11.47
N PRO A 31 -7.51 10.27 10.84
CA PRO A 31 -8.67 9.69 11.51
C PRO A 31 -8.25 8.52 12.42
N LEU A 32 -8.64 8.58 13.69
CA LEU A 32 -8.25 7.59 14.71
C LEU A 32 -9.44 6.87 15.33
N SER A 33 -10.62 7.48 15.32
CA SER A 33 -11.87 6.87 15.76
C SER A 33 -12.65 6.25 14.58
N PRO A 34 -13.56 5.28 14.85
CA PRO A 34 -14.44 4.73 13.82
C PRO A 34 -15.26 5.79 13.08
N GLN A 35 -15.73 6.83 13.77
CA GLN A 35 -16.50 7.91 13.15
C GLN A 35 -15.63 8.75 12.20
N GLU A 36 -14.45 9.17 12.64
CA GLU A 36 -13.53 9.91 11.78
C GLU A 36 -13.09 9.07 10.57
N LEU A 37 -12.92 7.76 10.73
CA LEU A 37 -12.60 6.85 9.62
C LEU A 37 -13.72 6.87 8.57
N VAL A 38 -14.98 6.81 9.01
CA VAL A 38 -16.15 6.89 8.11
C VAL A 38 -16.19 8.22 7.39
N GLU A 39 -16.09 9.35 8.10
CA GLU A 39 -16.15 10.69 7.52
C GLU A 39 -15.01 10.90 6.50
N SER A 40 -13.80 10.46 6.85
CA SER A 40 -12.64 10.54 5.99
C SER A 40 -12.77 9.67 4.74
N ALA A 41 -13.30 8.44 4.88
CA ALA A 41 -13.55 7.53 3.76
C ALA A 41 -14.62 8.09 2.80
N LEU A 42 -15.74 8.60 3.33
CA LEU A 42 -16.80 9.21 2.51
C LEU A 42 -16.27 10.42 1.74
N GLY A 43 -15.51 11.30 2.39
CA GLY A 43 -14.88 12.44 1.73
C GLY A 43 -13.90 12.03 0.63
N ALA A 44 -13.08 11.01 0.90
CA ALA A 44 -12.14 10.48 -0.09
C ALA A 44 -12.85 9.83 -1.29
N VAL A 45 -13.92 9.07 -1.07
CA VAL A 45 -14.74 8.48 -2.14
C VAL A 45 -15.42 9.57 -2.97
N ALA A 46 -16.00 10.58 -2.33
CA ALA A 46 -16.58 11.74 -3.03
C ALA A 46 -15.55 12.49 -3.88
N ALA A 47 -14.28 12.53 -3.44
CA ALA A 47 -13.17 13.09 -4.21
C ALA A 47 -12.65 12.17 -5.33
N GLY A 48 -13.18 10.95 -5.45
CA GLY A 48 -12.86 10.00 -6.54
C GLY A 48 -11.96 8.83 -6.16
N ALA A 49 -11.83 8.50 -4.87
CA ALA A 49 -11.17 7.27 -4.45
C ALA A 49 -12.01 6.05 -4.89
N GLY A 50 -11.37 5.10 -5.57
CA GLY A 50 -11.99 3.87 -6.05
C GLY A 50 -11.86 2.68 -5.09
N GLU A 51 -11.16 2.85 -3.97
CA GLU A 51 -10.96 1.84 -2.92
C GLU A 51 -10.45 2.52 -1.65
N VAL A 52 -10.85 2.01 -0.48
CA VAL A 52 -10.47 2.52 0.85
C VAL A 52 -9.68 1.47 1.63
N LEU A 53 -8.43 1.78 1.96
CA LEU A 53 -7.58 1.00 2.86
C LEU A 53 -7.64 1.61 4.26
N VAL A 54 -7.99 0.76 5.25
CA VAL A 54 -7.99 1.10 6.67
C VAL A 54 -7.00 0.25 7.47
N HIS A 55 -6.44 0.84 8.51
CA HIS A 55 -5.72 0.14 9.58
C HIS A 55 -6.61 0.19 10.84
N PRO A 56 -7.38 -0.88 11.14
CA PRO A 56 -8.30 -0.88 12.27
C PRO A 56 -7.55 -0.76 13.60
N ARG A 57 -8.06 0.08 14.50
CA ARG A 57 -7.41 0.38 15.79
C ARG A 57 -8.36 0.13 16.96
N THR A 58 -7.79 -0.29 18.08
CA THR A 58 -8.48 -0.31 19.37
C THR A 58 -8.71 1.13 19.86
N PRO A 59 -9.59 1.34 20.87
CA PRO A 59 -9.77 2.66 21.48
C PRO A 59 -8.50 3.28 22.08
N CYS A 60 -7.47 2.48 22.39
CA CYS A 60 -6.17 2.98 22.84
C CYS A 60 -5.20 3.30 21.68
N GLY A 61 -5.66 3.25 20.43
CA GLY A 61 -4.91 3.63 19.24
C GLY A 61 -3.99 2.54 18.67
N ARG A 62 -3.99 1.33 19.24
CA ARG A 62 -3.15 0.22 18.74
C ARG A 62 -3.84 -0.45 17.55
N GLU A 63 -3.08 -0.73 16.49
CA GLU A 63 -3.60 -1.51 15.36
C GLU A 63 -4.01 -2.91 15.85
N SER A 64 -5.08 -3.47 15.27
CA SER A 64 -5.58 -4.78 15.70
C SER A 64 -6.28 -5.54 14.58
N LEU A 65 -5.97 -6.84 14.50
CA LEU A 65 -6.69 -7.80 13.66
C LEU A 65 -7.80 -8.53 14.42
N SER A 66 -8.14 -8.11 15.64
CA SER A 66 -9.24 -8.71 16.38
C SER A 66 -10.54 -8.62 15.58
N PRO A 67 -11.34 -9.69 15.46
CA PRO A 67 -12.64 -9.64 14.78
C PRO A 67 -13.58 -8.61 15.43
N ARG A 68 -13.40 -8.34 16.73
CA ARG A 68 -14.15 -7.32 17.50
C ARG A 68 -13.74 -5.88 17.18
N VAL A 69 -12.66 -5.68 16.43
CA VAL A 69 -12.20 -4.36 15.97
C VAL A 69 -12.45 -4.24 14.46
N VAL A 70 -12.00 -5.24 13.68
CA VAL A 70 -12.13 -5.23 12.22
C VAL A 70 -13.59 -5.25 11.79
N GLY A 71 -14.41 -6.13 12.38
CA GLY A 71 -15.82 -6.27 11.99
C GLY A 71 -16.63 -4.99 12.16
N PRO A 72 -16.65 -4.38 13.36
CA PRO A 72 -17.36 -3.12 13.57
C PRO A 72 -16.88 -1.98 12.67
N VAL A 73 -15.59 -1.87 12.37
CA VAL A 73 -15.07 -0.83 11.44
C VAL A 73 -15.61 -1.06 10.02
N LEU A 74 -15.57 -2.29 9.51
CA LEU A 74 -16.09 -2.62 8.19
C LEU A 74 -17.60 -2.43 8.09
N GLU A 75 -18.35 -2.81 9.13
CA GLU A 75 -19.80 -2.61 9.21
C GLU A 75 -20.16 -1.13 9.24
N ALA A 76 -19.43 -0.29 10.00
CA ALA A 76 -19.66 1.15 10.04
C ALA A 76 -19.43 1.78 8.66
N LEU A 77 -18.34 1.44 7.98
CA LEU A 77 -18.03 1.96 6.64
C LEU A 77 -19.10 1.56 5.62
N ARG A 78 -19.49 0.29 5.57
CA ARG A 78 -20.54 -0.19 4.66
C ARG A 78 -21.91 0.40 4.99
N GLY A 79 -22.27 0.43 6.27
CA GLY A 79 -23.57 0.92 6.76
C GLY A 79 -23.80 2.42 6.53
N THR A 80 -22.74 3.20 6.35
CA THR A 80 -22.79 4.64 6.10
C THR A 80 -22.65 5.02 4.61
N GLY A 81 -22.59 4.01 3.72
CA GLY A 81 -22.66 4.21 2.28
C GLY A 81 -21.31 4.26 1.56
N VAL A 82 -20.20 3.85 2.18
CA VAL A 82 -18.94 3.62 1.45
C VAL A 82 -19.15 2.45 0.48
N SER A 83 -19.33 2.78 -0.79
CA SER A 83 -19.73 1.83 -1.85
C SER A 83 -18.57 1.27 -2.68
N VAL A 84 -17.34 1.63 -2.32
CA VAL A 84 -16.11 1.13 -2.97
C VAL A 84 -15.52 -0.04 -2.17
N PRO A 85 -14.66 -0.87 -2.77
CA PRO A 85 -14.01 -1.96 -2.04
C PRO A 85 -13.27 -1.46 -0.79
N LEU A 86 -13.39 -2.24 0.29
CA LEU A 86 -12.71 -2.00 1.55
C LEU A 86 -11.53 -2.95 1.71
N SER A 87 -10.37 -2.38 2.03
CA SER A 87 -9.12 -3.08 2.24
C SER A 87 -8.65 -2.94 3.68
N VAL A 88 -8.10 -4.00 4.26
CA VAL A 88 -7.55 -4.01 5.62
C VAL A 88 -6.08 -4.40 5.61
N SER A 89 -5.23 -3.66 6.30
CA SER A 89 -3.84 -4.06 6.57
C SER A 89 -3.78 -5.25 7.50
N VAL A 90 -2.97 -6.26 7.16
CA VAL A 90 -2.71 -7.46 7.98
C VAL A 90 -1.21 -7.62 8.25
N GLY A 91 -0.56 -6.53 8.65
CA GLY A 91 0.87 -6.49 8.93
C GLY A 91 1.28 -6.78 10.38
N ILE A 92 2.59 -6.82 10.61
CA ILE A 92 3.23 -7.11 11.91
C ILE A 92 2.89 -6.09 13.00
N ALA A 93 2.54 -4.86 12.60
CA ALA A 93 2.12 -3.82 13.53
C ALA A 93 0.82 -4.17 14.29
N ALA A 94 -0.05 -4.98 13.68
CA ALA A 94 -1.34 -5.36 14.24
C ALA A 94 -1.29 -6.69 15.01
N GLU A 95 -0.47 -7.64 14.55
CA GLU A 95 -0.22 -8.94 15.18
C GLU A 95 1.18 -9.43 14.78
N PRO A 96 2.18 -9.35 15.70
CA PRO A 96 3.56 -9.66 15.38
C PRO A 96 3.84 -11.13 15.08
N ASP A 97 3.11 -12.04 15.75
CA ASP A 97 3.27 -13.48 15.57
C ASP A 97 2.60 -13.93 14.27
N PRO A 98 3.32 -14.57 13.33
CA PRO A 98 2.72 -15.09 12.10
C PRO A 98 1.57 -16.09 12.35
N ALA A 99 1.70 -16.96 13.38
CA ALA A 99 0.67 -17.93 13.72
C ALA A 99 -0.58 -17.22 14.30
N GLY A 100 -0.37 -16.31 15.25
CA GLY A 100 -1.41 -15.45 15.79
C GLY A 100 -2.13 -14.66 14.69
N ARG A 101 -1.41 -14.10 13.72
CA ARG A 101 -2.00 -13.34 12.61
C ARG A 101 -2.94 -14.20 11.76
N LEU A 102 -2.52 -15.43 11.46
CA LEU A 102 -3.32 -16.40 10.74
C LEU A 102 -4.58 -16.77 11.54
N GLU A 103 -4.45 -16.99 12.86
CA GLU A 103 -5.58 -17.24 13.76
C GLU A 103 -6.58 -16.08 13.76
N ARG A 104 -6.09 -14.83 13.86
CA ARG A 104 -6.92 -13.62 13.83
C ARG A 104 -7.73 -13.52 12.54
N VAL A 105 -7.08 -13.63 11.38
CA VAL A 105 -7.77 -13.57 10.07
C VAL A 105 -8.79 -14.70 9.92
N ARG A 106 -8.45 -15.92 10.38
CA ARG A 106 -9.38 -17.06 10.37
C ARG A 106 -10.61 -16.83 11.26
N SER A 107 -10.47 -16.04 12.32
CA SER A 107 -11.56 -15.72 13.25
C SER A 107 -12.50 -14.60 12.79
N TRP A 108 -12.21 -13.92 11.66
CA TRP A 108 -13.10 -12.88 11.14
C TRP A 108 -14.45 -13.44 10.73
N THR A 109 -15.53 -12.71 11.01
CA THR A 109 -16.89 -13.05 10.56
C THR A 109 -17.38 -12.06 9.51
N VAL A 110 -16.95 -10.80 9.62
CA VAL A 110 -17.12 -9.77 8.60
C VAL A 110 -15.81 -9.67 7.82
N LEU A 111 -15.89 -9.86 6.50
CA LEU A 111 -14.70 -9.88 5.64
C LEU A 111 -14.54 -8.55 4.90
N PRO A 112 -13.31 -8.04 4.75
CA PRO A 112 -13.01 -6.97 3.80
C PRO A 112 -13.04 -7.54 2.37
N ASP A 113 -13.10 -6.65 1.39
CA ASP A 113 -13.02 -7.03 -0.03
C ASP A 113 -11.59 -7.43 -0.39
N ARG A 114 -10.60 -6.76 0.21
CA ARG A 114 -9.18 -7.10 0.09
C ARG A 114 -8.42 -7.00 1.41
N ALA A 115 -7.24 -7.60 1.46
CA ALA A 115 -6.31 -7.48 2.56
C ALA A 115 -4.90 -7.18 2.03
N VAL A 116 -4.20 -6.29 2.72
CA VAL A 116 -2.82 -5.88 2.39
C VAL A 116 -1.84 -6.76 3.16
N VAL A 117 -1.12 -7.61 2.43
CA VAL A 117 -0.15 -8.58 2.96
C VAL A 117 1.26 -8.14 2.60
N HIS A 118 2.11 -7.92 3.59
CA HIS A 118 3.50 -7.50 3.37
C HIS A 118 4.39 -8.72 3.12
N PHE A 119 4.87 -8.91 1.89
CA PHE A 119 5.67 -10.08 1.49
C PHE A 119 7.11 -10.04 2.04
N ALA A 120 7.52 -8.93 2.63
CA ALA A 120 8.75 -8.85 3.41
C ALA A 120 8.61 -9.44 4.83
N GLU A 121 7.39 -9.71 5.29
CA GLU A 121 7.14 -10.20 6.65
C GLU A 121 7.05 -11.74 6.71
N PRO A 122 7.44 -12.38 7.82
CA PRO A 122 7.31 -13.83 7.98
C PRO A 122 5.85 -14.30 7.88
N GLY A 123 5.62 -15.45 7.22
CA GLY A 123 4.29 -16.06 7.08
C GLY A 123 3.34 -15.40 6.05
N ALA A 124 3.87 -14.56 5.15
CA ALA A 124 3.08 -13.82 4.17
C ALA A 124 2.34 -14.74 3.18
N GLU A 125 2.96 -15.82 2.70
CA GLU A 125 2.33 -16.77 1.76
C GLU A 125 1.17 -17.50 2.43
N GLU A 126 1.38 -18.09 3.61
CA GLU A 126 0.35 -18.82 4.33
C GLU A 126 -0.84 -17.90 4.69
N LEU A 127 -0.54 -16.65 5.04
CA LEU A 127 -1.55 -15.64 5.32
C LEU A 127 -2.34 -15.28 4.04
N ALA A 128 -1.65 -15.06 2.92
CA ALA A 128 -2.27 -14.74 1.64
C ALA A 128 -3.16 -15.90 1.16
N GLU A 129 -2.70 -17.15 1.29
CA GLU A 129 -3.50 -18.34 0.96
C GLU A 129 -4.75 -18.45 1.82
N ALA A 130 -4.64 -18.17 3.13
CA ALA A 130 -5.78 -18.20 4.04
C ALA A 130 -6.83 -17.12 3.72
N LEU A 131 -6.40 -15.94 3.26
CA LEU A 131 -7.28 -14.87 2.80
C LEU A 131 -7.99 -15.25 1.49
N LEU A 132 -7.23 -15.74 0.50
CA LEU A 132 -7.77 -16.18 -0.79
C LEU A 132 -8.78 -17.33 -0.63
N ALA A 133 -8.49 -18.31 0.23
CA ALA A 133 -9.40 -19.41 0.54
C ALA A 133 -10.75 -18.95 1.13
N ARG A 134 -10.79 -17.73 1.69
CA ARG A 134 -11.99 -17.10 2.24
C ARG A 134 -12.63 -16.10 1.27
N GLY A 135 -12.13 -16.02 0.04
CA GLY A 135 -12.62 -15.10 -1.00
C GLY A 135 -12.14 -13.65 -0.82
N VAL A 136 -11.21 -13.36 0.08
CA VAL A 136 -10.65 -12.01 0.26
C VAL A 136 -9.54 -11.79 -0.76
N GLY A 137 -9.61 -10.68 -1.51
CA GLY A 137 -8.54 -10.30 -2.44
C GLY A 137 -7.23 -9.98 -1.71
N VAL A 138 -6.08 -10.27 -2.33
CA VAL A 138 -4.77 -10.01 -1.70
C VAL A 138 -4.02 -8.92 -2.46
N ASP A 139 -3.69 -7.85 -1.75
CA ASP A 139 -2.66 -6.90 -2.14
C ASP A 139 -1.32 -7.36 -1.58
N ALA A 140 -0.51 -7.99 -2.43
CA ALA A 140 0.84 -8.40 -2.08
C ALA A 140 1.76 -7.18 -2.11
N VAL A 141 2.11 -6.64 -0.94
CA VAL A 141 3.02 -5.50 -0.82
C VAL A 141 4.46 -5.95 -0.89
N VAL A 142 5.19 -5.42 -1.86
CA VAL A 142 6.62 -5.66 -2.08
C VAL A 142 7.35 -4.31 -2.11
N PRO A 143 8.27 -4.05 -1.18
CA PRO A 143 9.09 -2.85 -1.22
C PRO A 143 10.18 -2.97 -2.29
N LEU A 144 10.40 -1.91 -3.07
CA LEU A 144 11.46 -1.83 -4.08
C LEU A 144 12.24 -0.51 -3.94
N GLY A 145 13.55 -0.58 -4.19
CA GLY A 145 14.43 0.59 -4.17
C GLY A 145 14.92 1.01 -2.78
N GLY A 146 14.68 0.20 -1.75
CA GLY A 146 15.42 0.28 -0.49
C GLY A 146 16.67 -0.59 -0.58
N GLY A 147 17.83 -0.06 -0.19
CA GLY A 147 19.00 -0.91 0.06
C GLY A 147 18.61 -2.02 1.03
N ALA A 148 19.11 -3.23 0.82
CA ALA A 148 18.83 -4.35 1.69
C ALA A 148 19.18 -4.00 3.16
N GLY A 149 18.16 -3.82 3.98
CA GLY A 149 18.29 -3.58 5.42
C GLY A 149 17.76 -2.23 5.87
N THR A 150 16.47 -2.16 6.19
CA THR A 150 15.96 -1.20 7.19
C THR A 150 14.86 -1.88 8.00
N GLY A 151 15.29 -2.54 9.07
CA GLY A 151 14.47 -2.67 10.26
C GLY A 151 14.16 -1.29 10.83
N THR A 152 13.06 -1.22 11.56
CA THR A 152 12.45 -0.05 12.20
C THR A 152 13.39 0.78 13.09
N GLY A 153 13.31 2.11 13.00
CA GLY A 153 13.57 3.04 14.10
C GLY A 153 15.00 3.59 14.24
N PRO A 154 15.17 4.76 14.89
CA PRO A 154 16.36 5.60 14.76
C PRO A 154 17.49 5.16 15.70
N GLU A 155 18.64 4.82 15.13
CA GLU A 155 19.92 4.86 15.83
C GLU A 155 20.77 5.95 15.15
N PRO A 156 21.36 6.89 15.92
CA PRO A 156 22.12 7.99 15.36
C PRO A 156 23.47 7.48 14.83
N TRP A 157 23.75 7.85 13.59
CA TRP A 157 25.05 7.68 12.94
C TRP A 157 26.10 8.46 13.72
N THR A 158 26.88 7.76 14.55
CA THR A 158 28.11 8.31 15.11
C THR A 158 29.26 7.36 14.83
N GLU A 159 30.18 7.88 14.03
CA GLU A 159 31.57 7.43 13.84
C GLU A 159 31.74 6.12 13.06
N TRP A 160 32.46 6.20 11.93
CA TRP A 160 33.84 5.72 11.82
C TRP A 160 34.49 6.42 10.61
N GLY A 161 35.73 6.88 10.82
CA GLY A 161 36.52 7.69 9.88
C GLY A 161 36.97 6.96 8.60
N PRO A 162 37.74 7.64 7.74
CA PRO A 162 38.01 7.21 6.38
C PRO A 162 39.01 6.05 6.36
N GLY A 163 38.61 4.92 5.78
CA GLY A 163 39.44 3.72 5.74
C GLY A 163 39.00 2.72 4.69
N LEU A 164 39.34 3.02 3.43
CA LEU A 164 39.61 2.10 2.32
C LEU A 164 38.48 1.15 1.87
N ALA A 165 38.10 1.34 0.61
CA ALA A 165 37.35 0.41 -0.21
C ALA A 165 37.88 -1.02 -0.09
N SER A 166 36.97 -1.96 0.16
CA SER A 166 37.17 -3.38 -0.11
C SER A 166 35.93 -3.88 -0.81
N GLU A 167 36.05 -4.02 -2.12
CA GLU A 167 35.13 -4.77 -2.98
C GLU A 167 35.13 -6.22 -2.51
N ARG A 168 34.15 -6.58 -1.68
CA ARG A 168 33.73 -7.97 -1.51
C ARG A 168 32.22 -8.00 -1.59
N GLU A 169 31.70 -8.58 -2.67
CA GLU A 169 30.32 -9.03 -2.73
C GLU A 169 30.06 -9.88 -1.46
N PRO A 170 29.03 -9.55 -0.65
CA PRO A 170 28.81 -10.29 0.57
C PRO A 170 28.27 -11.68 0.21
N GLU A 171 29.11 -12.67 0.51
CA GLU A 171 28.82 -14.10 0.54
C GLU A 171 27.40 -14.38 1.08
N ALA A 172 26.62 -15.18 0.37
CA ALA A 172 25.23 -15.45 0.69
C ALA A 172 25.11 -16.12 2.08
N ARG A 173 24.65 -15.34 3.08
CA ARG A 173 24.28 -15.89 4.39
C ARG A 173 23.15 -16.91 4.21
N PRO A 174 23.30 -18.15 4.69
CA PRO A 174 22.31 -19.22 4.51
C PRO A 174 20.95 -18.93 5.18
N ASP A 175 20.90 -18.02 6.16
CA ASP A 175 19.67 -17.59 6.84
C ASP A 175 19.01 -16.35 6.22
N ARG A 176 19.51 -15.86 5.08
CA ARG A 176 18.92 -14.69 4.42
C ARG A 176 17.64 -15.11 3.71
N GLN A 177 16.50 -14.70 4.25
CA GLN A 177 15.21 -14.85 3.57
C GLN A 177 15.31 -14.29 2.14
N PRO A 178 14.67 -14.94 1.15
CA PRO A 178 14.64 -14.43 -0.21
C PRO A 178 14.09 -13.00 -0.23
N GLU A 179 14.65 -12.18 -1.11
CA GLU A 179 14.19 -10.81 -1.31
C GLU A 179 12.67 -10.81 -1.62
N PRO A 180 11.88 -9.83 -1.11
CA PRO A 180 10.43 -9.94 -1.10
C PRO A 180 9.80 -10.10 -2.49
N LEU A 181 10.40 -9.52 -3.53
CA LEU A 181 9.94 -9.73 -4.90
C LEU A 181 10.23 -11.16 -5.36
N ALA A 182 11.43 -11.69 -5.13
CA ALA A 182 11.74 -13.08 -5.45
C ALA A 182 10.80 -14.06 -4.74
N ARG A 183 10.46 -13.79 -3.47
CA ARG A 183 9.48 -14.56 -2.69
C ARG A 183 8.09 -14.54 -3.32
N PHE A 184 7.60 -13.35 -3.70
CA PHE A 184 6.33 -13.21 -4.41
C PHE A 184 6.32 -13.95 -5.76
N LEU A 185 7.40 -13.84 -6.54
CA LEU A 185 7.51 -14.47 -7.86
C LEU A 185 7.58 -16.01 -7.77
N ALA A 186 8.14 -16.55 -6.69
CA ALA A 186 8.21 -17.98 -6.44
C ALA A 186 6.91 -18.56 -5.85
N TRP A 187 6.01 -17.72 -5.32
CA TRP A 187 4.78 -18.17 -4.68
C TRP A 187 3.77 -18.71 -5.72
N PRO A 188 3.30 -19.96 -5.59
CA PRO A 188 2.37 -20.57 -6.54
C PRO A 188 0.96 -19.95 -6.43
N VAL A 189 0.71 -18.92 -7.24
CA VAL A 189 -0.57 -18.21 -7.28
C VAL A 189 -1.69 -19.13 -7.77
N ARG A 190 -2.63 -19.48 -6.89
CA ARG A 190 -3.79 -20.34 -7.22
C ARG A 190 -4.98 -19.57 -7.80
N ASP A 191 -5.19 -18.32 -7.38
CA ASP A 191 -6.26 -17.44 -7.86
C ASP A 191 -5.70 -16.06 -8.26
N PRO A 192 -5.16 -15.93 -9.49
CA PRO A 192 -4.57 -14.69 -9.96
C PRO A 192 -5.60 -13.56 -10.14
N ALA A 193 -6.90 -13.86 -10.23
CA ALA A 193 -7.94 -12.85 -10.42
C ALA A 193 -8.19 -12.02 -9.15
N ARG A 194 -7.86 -12.57 -7.98
CA ARG A 194 -7.98 -11.90 -6.68
C ARG A 194 -6.68 -11.23 -6.21
N LEU A 195 -5.58 -11.45 -6.93
CA LEU A 195 -4.26 -10.94 -6.58
C LEU A 195 -3.98 -9.60 -7.24
N ARG A 196 -3.37 -8.68 -6.50
CA ARG A 196 -2.78 -7.44 -7.01
C ARG A 196 -1.39 -7.29 -6.38
N LEU A 197 -0.40 -7.01 -7.21
CA LEU A 197 0.95 -6.71 -6.73
C LEU A 197 1.02 -5.20 -6.42
N ALA A 198 1.22 -4.89 -5.14
CA ALA A 198 1.33 -3.53 -4.63
C ALA A 198 2.80 -3.19 -4.38
N LEU A 199 3.40 -2.34 -5.20
CA LEU A 199 4.81 -1.99 -5.08
C LEU A 199 4.98 -0.71 -4.27
N GLU A 200 5.65 -0.84 -3.13
CA GLU A 200 6.09 0.31 -2.33
C GLU A 200 7.44 0.79 -2.87
N LEU A 201 7.46 1.96 -3.51
CA LEU A 201 8.67 2.49 -4.11
C LEU A 201 9.27 3.60 -3.26
N ALA A 202 10.55 3.47 -2.91
CA ALA A 202 11.30 4.50 -2.19
C ALA A 202 11.58 5.75 -3.05
N ALA A 203 11.59 5.59 -4.38
CA ALA A 203 11.77 6.67 -5.33
C ALA A 203 11.09 6.35 -6.67
N ALA A 204 10.75 7.39 -7.43
CA ALA A 204 10.24 7.24 -8.79
C ALA A 204 11.38 7.06 -9.80
N ASP A 205 12.13 5.97 -9.66
CA ASP A 205 13.24 5.64 -10.55
C ASP A 205 12.71 5.15 -11.92
N PRO A 206 13.02 5.84 -13.03
CA PRO A 206 12.69 5.37 -14.38
C PRO A 206 13.26 3.99 -14.70
N ALA A 207 14.37 3.57 -14.08
CA ALA A 207 14.95 2.25 -14.27
C ALA A 207 14.05 1.13 -13.70
N LEU A 208 13.32 1.39 -12.60
CA LEU A 208 12.35 0.43 -12.05
C LEU A 208 11.22 0.14 -13.05
N VAL A 209 10.82 1.12 -13.87
CA VAL A 209 9.78 0.97 -14.91
C VAL A 209 10.13 -0.10 -15.93
N ALA A 210 11.42 -0.19 -16.29
CA ALA A 210 11.92 -1.22 -17.17
C ALA A 210 11.83 -2.61 -16.52
N GLY A 211 11.97 -2.71 -15.20
CA GLY A 211 11.77 -3.95 -14.45
C GLY A 211 10.30 -4.38 -14.40
N LEU A 212 9.37 -3.43 -14.26
CA LEU A 212 7.93 -3.71 -14.14
C LEU A 212 7.35 -4.50 -15.32
N ARG A 213 7.92 -4.36 -16.53
CA ARG A 213 7.46 -5.07 -17.74
C ARG A 213 7.70 -6.58 -17.71
N TRP A 214 8.60 -7.03 -16.85
CA TRP A 214 8.96 -8.44 -16.69
C TRP A 214 8.21 -9.11 -15.55
N LEU A 215 7.40 -8.35 -14.82
CA LEU A 215 6.52 -8.90 -13.80
C LEU A 215 5.42 -9.74 -14.45
N PRO A 216 4.91 -10.76 -13.74
CA PRO A 216 3.77 -11.53 -14.20
C PRO A 216 2.58 -10.60 -14.49
N PRO A 217 1.63 -11.02 -15.36
CA PRO A 217 0.50 -10.18 -15.80
C PRO A 217 -0.59 -10.04 -14.73
N VAL A 218 -0.21 -9.64 -13.52
CA VAL A 218 -1.09 -9.32 -12.41
C VAL A 218 -1.39 -7.82 -12.39
N PRO A 219 -2.57 -7.39 -11.89
CA PRO A 219 -2.83 -5.98 -11.63
C PRO A 219 -1.72 -5.36 -10.76
N LEU A 220 -1.26 -4.17 -11.13
CA LEU A 220 -0.25 -3.41 -10.40
C LEU A 220 -0.88 -2.21 -9.69
N LEU A 221 -0.49 -2.02 -8.43
CA LEU A 221 -0.71 -0.79 -7.68
C LEU A 221 0.67 -0.25 -7.27
N LEU A 222 0.93 1.03 -7.52
CA LEU A 222 2.18 1.68 -7.10
C LEU A 222 1.87 2.74 -6.05
N PHE A 223 2.71 2.80 -5.03
CA PHE A 223 2.63 3.85 -4.01
C PHE A 223 4.02 4.12 -3.42
N GLY A 224 4.18 5.31 -2.87
CA GLY A 224 5.36 5.70 -2.11
C GLY A 224 4.92 6.41 -0.84
N ARG A 225 5.84 6.55 0.11
CA ARG A 225 5.59 7.25 1.37
C ARG A 225 6.27 8.62 1.39
N ASP A 226 5.61 9.57 2.05
CA ASP A 226 6.12 10.92 2.29
C ASP A 226 6.69 11.56 1.01
N ALA A 227 8.00 11.86 0.99
CA ALA A 227 8.67 12.48 -0.14
C ALA A 227 8.55 11.68 -1.46
N ALA A 228 8.37 10.35 -1.37
CA ALA A 228 8.22 9.49 -2.54
C ALA A 228 6.79 9.44 -3.08
N ALA A 229 5.77 9.82 -2.29
CA ALA A 229 4.37 9.60 -2.64
C ALA A 229 3.97 10.26 -3.97
N TRP A 230 4.23 11.57 -4.14
CA TRP A 230 3.87 12.28 -5.37
C TRP A 230 4.72 11.90 -6.59
N PRO A 231 6.06 11.74 -6.48
CA PRO A 231 6.86 11.19 -7.57
C PRO A 231 6.34 9.82 -8.05
N VAL A 232 6.04 8.90 -7.12
CA VAL A 232 5.57 7.54 -7.46
C VAL A 232 4.17 7.57 -8.03
N LEU A 233 3.28 8.43 -7.53
CA LEU A 233 1.95 8.60 -8.09
C LEU A 233 1.99 9.09 -9.55
N ARG A 234 2.88 10.04 -9.86
CA ARG A 234 3.12 10.46 -11.25
C ARG A 234 3.66 9.31 -12.11
N LEU A 235 4.49 8.45 -11.53
CA LEU A 235 5.00 7.26 -12.23
C LEU A 235 3.87 6.27 -12.52
N ALA A 236 3.00 5.98 -11.54
CA ALA A 236 1.82 5.14 -11.72
C ALA A 236 0.94 5.65 -12.87
N ALA A 237 0.67 6.97 -12.87
CA ALA A 237 -0.09 7.63 -13.92
C ALA A 237 0.55 7.47 -15.31
N ARG A 238 1.87 7.63 -15.44
CA ARG A 238 2.60 7.40 -16.70
C ARG A 238 2.56 5.95 -17.18
N CYS A 239 2.60 5.01 -16.23
CA CYS A 239 2.60 3.57 -16.52
C CYS A 239 1.19 3.01 -16.78
N GLY A 240 0.13 3.75 -16.45
CA GLY A 240 -1.25 3.24 -16.47
C GLY A 240 -1.51 2.22 -15.36
N ALA A 241 -0.71 2.22 -14.29
CA ALA A 241 -0.90 1.37 -13.12
C ALA A 241 -1.82 2.06 -12.11
N ALA A 242 -2.51 1.30 -11.25
CA ALA A 242 -3.25 1.87 -10.13
C ALA A 242 -2.31 2.63 -9.18
N ALA A 243 -2.81 3.66 -8.52
CA ALA A 243 -2.06 4.46 -7.56
C ALA A 243 -2.72 4.44 -6.19
N ARG A 244 -1.94 4.59 -5.12
CA ARG A 244 -2.45 4.87 -3.76
C ARG A 244 -1.90 6.18 -3.22
N THR A 245 -2.73 6.90 -2.49
CA THR A 245 -2.37 8.09 -1.71
C THR A 245 -3.20 8.11 -0.41
N GLY A 246 -3.12 9.17 0.39
CA GLY A 246 -3.84 9.33 1.65
C GLY A 246 -2.89 9.57 2.81
N VAL A 247 -3.41 10.04 3.94
CA VAL A 247 -2.61 10.44 5.11
C VAL A 247 -1.81 9.26 5.67
N GLY A 248 -2.26 8.03 5.45
CA GLY A 248 -1.51 6.82 5.78
C GLY A 248 -0.20 6.66 5.01
N ASP A 249 -0.05 7.33 3.86
CA ASP A 249 1.15 7.31 3.02
C ASP A 249 1.86 8.69 3.00
N VAL A 250 1.13 9.81 2.96
CA VAL A 250 1.69 11.17 2.83
C VAL A 250 0.83 12.25 3.51
N LEU A 251 1.47 13.21 4.18
CA LEU A 251 0.78 14.28 4.92
C LEU A 251 0.70 15.63 4.18
N HIS A 252 1.39 15.76 3.05
CA HIS A 252 1.50 17.02 2.32
C HIS A 252 0.97 16.90 0.89
N LEU A 253 0.37 17.98 0.37
CA LEU A 253 -0.03 18.15 -1.01
C LEU A 253 1.18 18.28 -1.96
N PRO A 254 1.01 18.20 -3.29
CA PRO A 254 2.12 18.30 -4.23
C PRO A 254 2.89 19.63 -4.18
N ASP A 255 2.25 20.69 -3.67
CA ASP A 255 2.83 22.02 -3.47
C ASP A 255 3.51 22.19 -2.10
N GLY A 256 3.55 21.14 -1.28
CA GLY A 256 4.18 21.11 0.03
C GLY A 256 3.29 21.59 1.19
N ARG A 257 2.06 22.09 0.93
CA ARG A 257 1.14 22.42 2.03
C ARG A 257 0.68 21.16 2.76
N ALA A 258 0.48 21.24 4.08
CA ALA A 258 -0.14 20.16 4.83
C ALA A 258 -1.56 19.89 4.31
N ALA A 259 -1.88 18.62 4.07
CA ALA A 259 -3.22 18.23 3.67
C ALA A 259 -4.17 18.32 4.85
N ARG A 260 -5.37 18.86 4.62
CA ARG A 260 -6.39 19.00 5.68
C ARG A 260 -7.29 17.77 5.79
N SER A 261 -7.28 16.91 4.78
CA SER A 261 -8.07 15.68 4.74
C SER A 261 -7.56 14.70 3.69
N ASN A 262 -7.99 13.44 3.79
CA ASN A 262 -7.82 12.46 2.71
C ASN A 262 -8.50 12.89 1.40
N ALA A 263 -9.60 13.64 1.46
CA ALA A 263 -10.30 14.13 0.28
C ALA A 263 -9.41 15.08 -0.55
N GLU A 264 -8.63 15.96 0.09
CA GLU A 264 -7.69 16.84 -0.62
C GLU A 264 -6.57 16.06 -1.30
N LEU A 265 -6.02 15.04 -0.63
CA LEU A 265 -4.99 14.18 -1.20
C LEU A 265 -5.51 13.41 -2.42
N VAL A 266 -6.73 12.88 -2.33
CA VAL A 266 -7.37 12.17 -3.43
C VAL A 266 -7.68 13.11 -4.60
N ALA A 267 -8.23 14.30 -4.33
CA ALA A 267 -8.49 15.29 -5.38
C ALA A 267 -7.21 15.67 -6.14
N ALA A 268 -6.12 15.98 -5.42
CA ALA A 268 -4.82 16.27 -6.02
C ALA A 268 -4.27 15.07 -6.81
N ALA A 269 -4.44 13.84 -6.32
CA ALA A 269 -4.07 12.63 -7.07
C ALA A 269 -4.85 12.48 -8.37
N ARG A 270 -6.17 12.75 -8.36
CA ARG A 270 -7.02 12.71 -9.56
C ARG A 270 -6.60 13.76 -10.59
N GLU A 271 -6.23 14.96 -10.15
CA GLU A 271 -5.68 16.00 -11.04
C GLU A 271 -4.37 15.55 -11.70
N VAL A 272 -3.44 14.96 -10.94
CA VAL A 272 -2.19 14.42 -11.48
C VAL A 272 -2.45 13.33 -12.52
N VAL A 273 -3.37 12.41 -12.23
CA VAL A 273 -3.77 11.35 -13.16
C VAL A 273 -4.41 11.92 -14.43
N ALA A 274 -5.32 12.89 -14.28
CA ALA A 274 -6.01 13.52 -15.41
C ALA A 274 -5.03 14.27 -16.32
N ALA A 275 -4.07 15.00 -15.75
CA ALA A 275 -3.05 15.72 -16.51
C ALA A 275 -2.18 14.78 -17.37
N GLN A 276 -1.86 13.56 -16.88
CA GLN A 276 -1.15 12.56 -17.67
C GLN A 276 -2.01 11.99 -18.81
N GLY A 277 -3.30 11.78 -18.56
CA GLY A 277 -4.26 11.36 -19.59
C GLY A 277 -4.36 12.38 -20.73
N ALA A 278 -4.40 13.67 -20.41
CA ALA A 278 -4.41 14.74 -21.41
C ALA A 278 -3.10 14.80 -22.22
N ALA A 279 -1.94 14.69 -21.57
CA ALA A 279 -0.64 14.70 -22.25
C ALA A 279 -0.46 13.52 -23.22
N THR A 280 -0.98 12.34 -22.86
CA THR A 280 -0.94 11.14 -23.73
C THR A 280 -1.96 11.16 -24.86
N ALA A 281 -3.01 11.99 -24.77
CA ALA A 281 -3.97 12.20 -25.85
C ALA A 281 -3.44 13.17 -26.91
N TRP A 282 -2.69 14.21 -26.51
CA TRP A 282 -2.11 15.21 -27.43
C TRP A 282 -0.88 14.70 -28.21
N SER A 283 -0.25 13.62 -27.75
CA SER A 283 0.96 13.04 -28.36
C SER A 283 0.68 11.90 -29.35
N ARG A 284 -0.61 11.64 -29.66
CA ARG A 284 -1.06 10.70 -30.70
C ARG A 284 -1.63 11.48 -31.88
#